data_AF-A0A9D4JWL4-F1
#
_entry.id   AF-A0A9D4JWL4-F1
#
_cell.length_a   1.000
_cell.length_b   1.000
_cell.length_c   1.000
_cell.angle_alpha   90.00
_cell.angle_beta   90.00
_cell.angle_gamma   90.00
#
_symmetry.space_group_name_H-M   'P 1'
#
loop_
_entity.id
_entity.type
_entity.pdbx_description
1 polymer ?
#
loop_
_entity_poly.entity_id
_entity_poly.type
_entity_poly.pdbx_seq_one_letter_code
_entity_poly.pdbx_strand_id
1 'polypeptide(L)' 'MKEQCEYLTSLGFKATFIGRDPNEESDILSGMHDFIYSSPESLLGVQKWRDMMANSTSIKLIVVDEAHTIIQW' A
#
# COMPACT_ATOMS: atom_id res chain seq x y z
N MET A 1 4.85 8.51 -3.67
CA MET A 1 5.00 7.15 -3.11
C MET A 1 6.46 6.78 -2.84
N LYS A 2 7.36 6.74 -3.84
CA LYS A 2 8.78 6.37 -3.63
C LYS A 2 9.50 7.19 -2.56
N GLU A 3 9.47 8.53 -2.67
CA GLU A 3 10.13 9.43 -1.69
C GLU A 3 9.57 9.25 -0.27
N GLN A 4 8.26 9.04 -0.15
CA GLN A 4 7.61 8.75 1.15
C GLN A 4 8.10 7.43 1.75
N CYS A 5 8.25 6.38 0.92
CA CYS A 5 8.81 5.11 1.37
C CYS A 5 10.28 5.25 1.82
N GLU A 6 11.09 5.99 1.06
CA GLU A 6 12.49 6.26 1.41
C GLU A 6 12.60 7.01 2.73
N TYR A 7 11.78 8.04 2.93
CA TYR A 7 11.72 8.79 4.17
C TYR A 7 11.31 7.90 5.36
N LEU A 8 10.22 7.13 5.25
CA LEU A 8 9.77 6.25 6.33
C LEU A 8 10.79 5.15 6.65
N THR A 9 11.44 4.60 5.62
CA THR A 9 12.53 3.64 5.79
C THR A 9 13.72 4.27 6.50
N SER A 10 14.05 5.52 6.20
CA SER A 10 15.12 6.26 6.90
C SER A 10 14.85 6.45 8.39
N LEU A 11 13.58 6.41 8.80
CA LEU A 11 13.14 6.47 10.20
C LEU A 11 13.06 5.08 10.86
N GLY A 12 13.36 4.01 10.13
CA GLY A 12 13.34 2.63 10.61
C GLY A 12 12.00 1.90 10.45
N PHE A 13 11.01 2.49 9.78
CA PHE A 13 9.75 1.81 9.46
C PHE A 13 9.86 0.93 8.22
N LYS A 14 9.08 -0.15 8.16
CA LYS A 14 8.98 -0.98 6.98
C LYS A 14 7.94 -0.41 6.02
N ALA A 15 8.40 0.37 5.04
CA ALA A 15 7.54 1.03 4.07
C ALA A 15 7.86 0.57 2.64
N THR A 16 6.82 0.16 1.91
CA THR A 16 6.94 -0.18 0.48
C THR A 16 5.73 0.28 -0.33
N PHE A 17 5.77 0.08 -1.64
CA PHE A 17 4.66 0.32 -2.55
C PHE A 17 4.45 -0.85 -3.52
N ILE A 18 3.19 -1.11 -3.88
CA ILE A 18 2.83 -2.17 -4.80
C ILE A 18 3.47 -1.92 -6.17
N GLY A 19 4.14 -2.95 -6.72
CA GLY A 19 4.85 -2.87 -7.99
C GLY A 19 6.29 -2.37 -7.91
N ARG A 20 6.84 -2.17 -6.71
CA ARG A 20 8.26 -1.81 -6.50
C ARG A 20 9.22 -2.95 -6.86
N ASP A 21 9.04 -4.11 -6.21
CA ASP A 21 9.85 -5.32 -6.39
C ASP A 21 8.91 -6.54 -6.31
N PRO A 22 8.90 -7.45 -7.30
CA PRO A 22 8.12 -8.68 -7.25
C PRO A 22 8.42 -9.55 -6.02
N ASN A 23 9.65 -9.49 -5.50
CA ASN A 23 10.05 -10.28 -4.33
C ASN A 23 9.44 -9.75 -3.02
N GLU A 24 9.07 -8.47 -2.96
CA GLU A 24 8.41 -7.89 -1.79
C GLU A 24 6.91 -8.23 -1.74
N GLU A 25 6.32 -8.76 -2.82
CA GLU A 25 4.89 -9.06 -2.84
C GLU A 25 4.47 -10.09 -1.77
N SER A 26 5.28 -11.12 -1.53
CA SER A 26 5.03 -12.10 -0.48
C SER A 26 5.08 -11.48 0.91
N ASP A 27 5.94 -10.50 1.10
CA ASP A 27 6.13 -9.80 2.37
C ASP A 27 4.99 -8.80 2.62
N ILE A 28 4.45 -8.19 1.56
CA ILE A 28 3.23 -7.39 1.63
C ILE A 28 2.03 -8.28 2.00
N LEU A 29 1.86 -9.42 1.33
CA LEU A 29 0.74 -10.34 1.59
C LEU A 29 0.78 -10.96 2.99
N SER A 30 1.97 -11.20 3.54
CA SER A 30 2.15 -11.71 4.90
C SER A 30 2.00 -10.63 5.99
N GLY A 31 1.79 -9.36 5.61
CA GLY A 31 1.59 -8.27 6.56
C GLY A 31 2.87 -7.85 7.29
N MET A 32 4.03 -8.04 6.67
CA MET A 32 5.34 -7.73 7.27
C MET A 32 5.73 -6.25 7.21
N HIS A 33 4.90 -5.41 6.58
CA HIS A 33 5.13 -3.98 6.36
C HIS A 33 4.21 -3.12 7.22
N ASP A 34 4.76 -2.03 7.77
CA ASP A 34 4.02 -1.04 8.55
C ASP A 34 3.20 -0.11 7.64
N PHE A 35 3.78 0.25 6.49
CA PHE A 35 3.17 1.16 5.52
C PHE A 35 3.24 0.55 4.12
N ILE A 36 2.09 0.50 3.46
CA ILE A 36 1.95 0.04 2.07
C ILE A 36 1.30 1.15 1.27
N TYR A 37 2.00 1.66 0.26
CA TYR A 37 1.47 2.62 -0.70
C TYR A 37 1.01 1.91 -1.97
N SER A 38 -0.04 2.41 -2.59
CA SER A 38 -0.51 1.91 -3.89
C SER A 38 -1.33 2.98 -4.59
N SER A 39 -1.37 2.93 -5.92
CA SER A 39 -2.38 3.65 -6.67
C SER A 39 -3.75 2.95 -6.53
N PRO A 40 -4.87 3.68 -6.71
CA PRO A 40 -6.20 3.07 -6.73
C PRO A 40 -6.33 1.94 -7.75
N GLU A 41 -5.73 2.09 -8.93
CA GLU A 41 -5.78 1.11 -10.02
C GLU A 41 -5.04 -0.17 -9.66
N SER A 42 -3.84 -0.06 -9.08
CA SER A 42 -3.08 -1.23 -8.66
C SER A 42 -3.71 -1.94 -7.47
N LEU A 43 -4.32 -1.20 -6.54
CA LEU A 43 -4.90 -1.75 -5.32
C LEU A 43 -6.26 -2.42 -5.56
N LEU A 44 -7.14 -1.76 -6.33
CA LEU A 44 -8.52 -2.20 -6.57
C LEU A 44 -8.69 -2.97 -7.88
N GLY A 45 -7.80 -2.76 -8.85
CA GLY A 45 -7.86 -3.43 -10.16
C GLY A 45 -7.33 -4.87 -10.15
N VAL A 46 -6.58 -5.27 -9.11
CA VAL A 46 -5.96 -6.59 -9.02
C VAL A 46 -6.61 -7.41 -7.90
N GLN A 47 -7.18 -8.56 -8.25
CA GLN A 47 -7.91 -9.43 -7.31
C GLN A 47 -7.08 -9.81 -6.08
N LYS A 48 -5.82 -10.18 -6.29
CA LYS A 48 -4.86 -10.56 -5.23
C LYS A 48 -4.80 -9.53 -4.09
N TRP A 49 -4.71 -8.24 -4.43
CA TRP A 49 -4.60 -7.17 -3.43
C TRP A 49 -5.94 -6.87 -2.77
N ARG A 50 -7.04 -6.96 -3.51
CA ARG A 50 -8.39 -6.86 -2.93
C ARG A 50 -8.66 -7.96 -1.92
N ASP A 51 -8.29 -9.20 -2.21
CA ASP A 51 -8.46 -10.32 -1.30
C ASP A 51 -7.62 -10.16 -0.04
N MET A 52 -6.38 -9.68 -0.18
CA MET A 52 -5.54 -9.35 0.97
C MET A 52 -6.21 -8.31 1.86
N MET A 53 -6.73 -7.21 1.30
CA MET A 53 -7.39 -6.18 2.08
C MET A 53 -8.67 -6.68 2.75
N ALA A 54 -9.52 -7.41 2.01
CA ALA A 54 -10.80 -7.88 2.52
C ALA A 54 -10.65 -8.92 3.65
N ASN A 55 -9.59 -9.73 3.61
CA ASN A 55 -9.33 -10.78 4.59
C ASN A 55 -8.32 -10.37 5.67
N SER A 56 -7.68 -9.20 5.54
CA SER A 56 -6.69 -8.76 6.53
C SER A 56 -7.36 -8.33 7.82
N THR A 57 -6.90 -8.91 8.93
CA THR A 57 -7.25 -8.46 10.29
C THR A 57 -6.21 -7.49 10.86
N SER A 58 -5.12 -7.23 10.14
CA SER A 58 -4.00 -6.40 10.59
C SER A 58 -4.04 -4.96 10.08
N ILE A 59 -4.86 -4.65 9.06
CA ILE A 59 -5.04 -3.28 8.56
C ILE A 59 -5.76 -2.46 9.63
N LYS A 60 -5.06 -1.46 10.18
CA LYS A 60 -5.61 -0.55 11.20
C LYS A 60 -6.18 0.73 10.61
N LEU A 61 -5.67 1.17 9.47
CA LEU A 61 -6.00 2.46 8.87
C LEU A 61 -5.79 2.42 7.34
N ILE A 62 -6.69 3.06 6.61
CA ILE A 62 -6.55 3.36 5.19
C ILE A 62 -6.46 4.88 5.05
N VAL A 63 -5.42 5.36 4.39
CA VAL A 63 -5.20 6.78 4.10
C VAL A 63 -5.31 6.98 2.59
N VAL A 64 -6.12 7.94 2.18
CA VAL A 64 -6.28 8.32 0.77
C VAL A 64 -5.62 9.66 0.55
N ASP A 65 -4.49 9.65 -0.17
CA ASP A 65 -3.85 10.87 -0.63
C ASP A 65 -4.63 11.47 -1.81
N GLU A 66 -4.59 12.78 -1.98
CA GLU A 66 -5.30 13.51 -3.03
C GLU A 66 -6.80 13.19 -3.11
N ALA A 67 -7.48 13.05 -1.96
CA ALA A 67 -8.91 12.74 -1.87
C ALA A 67 -9.82 13.71 -2.64
N HIS A 68 -9.33 14.92 -2.94
CA HIS A 68 -10.04 15.90 -3.76
C HIS A 68 -10.30 15.43 -5.21
N THR A 69 -9.59 14.40 -5.68
CA THR A 69 -9.71 13.82 -7.03
C THR A 69 -10.93 12.91 -7.23
N ILE A 70 -11.65 12.58 -6.16
CA ILE A 70 -12.79 11.66 -6.19
C ILE A 70 -14.01 12.28 -6.91
N ILE A 71 -14.18 13.60 -6.81
CA ILE A 71 -15.36 14.30 -7.29
C ILE A 71 -15.04 14.97 -8.63
N GLN A 72 -15.99 14.91 -9.57
CA GLN A 72 -15.98 15.74 -10.76
C GLN A 72 -16.74 17.04 -10.46
N TRP A 73 -16.04 18.17 -10.53
CA TRP A 73 -16.52 19.50 -10.15
C TRP A 73 -17.29 20.19 -11.28
#